data_AF-A0A0G4E405-F1
#
_entry.id   AF-A0A0G4E405-F1
#
_cell.length_a   1.000
_cell.length_b   1.000
_cell.length_c   1.000
_cell.angle_alpha   90.00
_cell.angle_beta   90.00
_cell.angle_gamma   90.00
#
_symmetry.space_group_name_H-M   'P 1'
#
loop_
_entity.id
_entity.type
_entity.pdbx_description
1 polymer ?
#
loop_
_entity_poly.entity_id
_entity_poly.type
_entity_poly.pdbx_seq_one_letter_code
_entity_poly.pdbx_strand_id
1 'polypeptide(L)'
;MCDTGIDPFALYYRLKSPCSKCPFRKGSTIELRPGRLEGIVSDLLANDKSTFTCHNTLSTSRSDSLEIDEDGKESFAAIDYRNGEKMCAGAAAYLMKVRRPSVGMRYAMHSGSISFDHWSKAEESVIDQLDLNTND
;
A
#
# COMPACT_ATOMS: atom_id res chain seq x y z
N MET A 1 -16.24 -16.26 -15.81
CA MET A 1 -16.61 -15.31 -14.76
C MET A 1 -15.97 -15.80 -13.47
N CYS A 2 -14.87 -15.17 -13.05
CA CYS A 2 -14.13 -15.57 -11.85
C CYS A 2 -14.67 -14.74 -10.68
N ASP A 3 -15.87 -15.07 -10.21
CA ASP A 3 -16.44 -14.51 -8.98
C ASP A 3 -16.03 -15.41 -7.82
N THR A 4 -14.92 -15.10 -7.17
CA THR A 4 -14.50 -15.76 -5.92
C THR A 4 -15.16 -15.13 -4.70
N GLY A 5 -16.08 -14.15 -4.85
CA GLY A 5 -16.72 -13.43 -3.76
C GLY A 5 -15.75 -12.58 -2.91
N ILE A 6 -14.51 -12.39 -3.38
CA ILE A 6 -13.46 -11.69 -2.62
C ILE A 6 -13.11 -10.39 -3.35
N ASP A 7 -13.37 -9.27 -2.70
CA ASP A 7 -13.04 -7.95 -3.22
C ASP A 7 -11.51 -7.72 -3.25
N PRO A 8 -10.90 -7.59 -4.44
CA PRO A 8 -9.46 -7.42 -4.58
C PRO A 8 -8.95 -6.07 -4.02
N PHE A 9 -9.77 -5.01 -4.05
CA PHE A 9 -9.41 -3.73 -3.47
C PHE A 9 -9.43 -3.81 -1.95
N ALA A 10 -10.45 -4.46 -1.37
CA ALA A 10 -10.52 -4.70 0.07
C ALA A 10 -9.27 -5.47 0.55
N LEU A 11 -8.82 -6.46 -0.23
CA LEU A 11 -7.58 -7.18 0.06
C LEU A 11 -6.33 -6.32 -0.08
N TYR A 12 -6.20 -5.57 -1.17
CA TYR A 12 -5.00 -4.75 -1.41
C TYR A 12 -4.80 -3.66 -0.35
N TYR A 13 -5.90 -3.05 0.11
CA TYR A 13 -5.91 -1.98 1.11
C TYR A 13 -6.10 -2.46 2.56
N ARG A 14 -6.14 -3.77 2.83
CA ARG A 14 -6.50 -4.35 4.15
C ARG A 14 -5.61 -3.94 5.35
N LEU A 15 -4.40 -3.43 5.10
CA LEU A 15 -3.48 -3.06 6.18
C LEU A 15 -3.96 -1.76 6.82
N LYS A 16 -4.29 -1.81 8.13
CA LYS A 16 -4.86 -0.67 8.87
C LYS A 16 -3.85 0.14 9.66
N SER A 17 -2.66 -0.40 9.95
CA SER A 17 -1.65 0.26 10.79
C SER A 17 -0.25 0.11 10.23
N PRO A 18 0.64 1.11 10.40
CA PRO A 18 2.03 0.99 9.99
C PRO A 18 2.73 -0.17 10.71
N CYS A 19 3.55 -0.92 9.98
CA CYS A 19 4.39 -1.97 10.59
C CYS A 19 5.46 -1.36 11.51
N SER A 20 6.14 -2.21 12.31
CA SER A 20 7.15 -1.81 13.28
C SER A 20 8.30 -0.99 12.68
N LYS A 21 8.74 -1.34 11.47
CA LYS A 21 9.82 -0.65 10.73
C LYS A 21 9.28 0.26 9.62
N CYS A 22 8.05 0.75 9.74
CA CYS A 22 7.47 1.61 8.71
C CYS A 22 8.14 2.98 8.72
N PRO A 23 8.58 3.52 7.57
CA PRO A 23 9.21 4.84 7.51
C PRO A 23 8.25 5.98 7.87
N PHE A 24 6.94 5.76 7.76
CA PHE A 24 5.92 6.73 8.14
C PHE A 24 5.53 6.67 9.60
N ARG A 25 5.95 5.66 10.38
CA ARG A 25 5.56 5.52 11.80
C ARG A 25 6.34 6.51 12.67
N LYS A 26 5.66 7.23 13.56
CA LYS A 26 6.30 8.05 14.60
C LYS A 26 7.16 7.17 15.51
N GLY A 27 8.40 7.59 15.75
CA GLY A 27 9.36 6.82 16.54
C GLY A 27 9.81 5.51 15.89
N SER A 28 9.68 5.39 14.56
CA SER A 28 10.21 4.23 13.84
C SER A 28 11.73 4.11 14.03
N THR A 29 12.20 2.88 14.26
CA THR A 29 13.64 2.60 14.42
C THR A 29 14.32 2.28 13.09
N ILE A 30 13.63 2.46 11.96
CA ILE A 30 14.23 2.23 10.64
C ILE A 30 15.17 3.38 10.31
N GLU A 31 16.44 3.05 10.06
CA GLU A 31 17.41 4.03 9.55
C GLU A 31 17.24 4.13 8.03
N LEU A 32 16.96 5.34 7.55
CA LEU A 32 16.89 5.66 6.13
C LEU A 32 18.10 6.51 5.74
N ARG A 33 18.55 6.37 4.50
CA ARG A 33 19.52 7.31 3.94
C ARG A 33 18.94 8.73 3.99
N PRO A 34 19.77 9.76 4.22
CA PRO A 34 19.31 11.16 4.21
C PRO A 34 18.50 11.48 2.95
N GLY A 35 17.38 12.19 3.09
CA GLY A 35 16.50 12.56 1.98
C GLY A 35 15.57 11.45 1.47
N ARG A 36 15.70 10.21 1.97
CA ARG A 36 14.92 9.08 1.43
C ARG A 36 13.44 9.17 1.79
N LEU A 37 13.11 9.60 3.01
CA LEU A 37 11.71 9.73 3.43
C LEU A 37 11.03 10.88 2.67
N GLU A 38 11.73 12.00 2.54
CA GLU A 38 11.33 13.19 1.81
C GLU A 38 11.08 12.85 0.34
N GLY A 39 11.97 12.07 -0.29
CA GLY A 39 11.77 11.58 -1.66
C GLY A 39 10.53 10.71 -1.81
N ILE A 40 10.30 9.75 -0.90
CA ILE A 40 9.08 8.92 -0.93
C ILE A 40 7.82 9.78 -0.79
N VAL A 41 7.83 10.76 0.12
CA VAL A 41 6.70 11.67 0.32
C VAL A 41 6.48 12.55 -0.92
N SER A 42 7.56 13.09 -1.50
CA SER A 42 7.53 13.89 -2.72
C SER A 42 6.89 13.11 -3.87
N ASP A 43 7.31 11.87 -4.12
CA ASP A 43 6.77 11.01 -5.17
C ASP A 43 5.27 10.74 -4.99
N LEU A 44 4.86 10.43 -3.74
CA LEU A 44 3.46 10.16 -3.40
C LEU A 44 2.56 11.38 -3.58
N LEU A 45 3.08 12.57 -3.28
CA LEU A 45 2.34 13.80 -3.48
C LEU A 45 2.32 14.19 -4.96
N ALA A 46 3.44 14.08 -5.67
CA ALA A 46 3.52 14.45 -7.08
C ALA A 46 2.64 13.58 -8.00
N ASN A 47 2.43 12.30 -7.66
CA ASN A 47 1.67 11.36 -8.47
C ASN A 47 0.62 10.57 -7.68
N ASP A 48 -0.62 11.06 -7.69
CA ASP A 48 -1.76 10.44 -7.00
C ASP A 48 -2.28 9.15 -7.64
N LYS A 49 -1.69 8.70 -8.76
CA LYS A 49 -1.98 7.39 -9.37
C LYS A 49 -1.09 6.28 -8.80
N SER A 50 -0.02 6.66 -8.09
CA SER A 50 0.94 5.71 -7.53
C SER A 50 0.55 5.24 -6.13
N THR A 51 1.10 4.09 -5.73
CA THR A 51 0.95 3.51 -4.39
C THR A 51 2.32 3.20 -3.81
N PHE A 52 2.46 3.29 -2.48
CA PHE A 52 3.64 2.79 -1.79
C PHE A 52 3.38 1.39 -1.26
N THR A 53 4.00 0.36 -1.84
CA THR A 53 3.83 -1.03 -1.40
C THR A 53 4.49 -1.27 -0.04
N CYS A 54 3.83 -2.04 0.83
CA CYS A 54 4.38 -2.40 2.13
C CYS A 54 5.56 -3.38 1.96
N HIS A 55 6.73 -3.02 2.50
CA HIS A 55 7.91 -3.88 2.41
C HIS A 55 7.73 -5.25 3.10
N ASN A 56 6.89 -5.33 4.14
CA ASN A 56 6.55 -6.59 4.80
C ASN A 56 5.66 -7.51 3.95
N THR A 57 5.13 -7.00 2.83
CA THR A 57 4.28 -7.76 1.90
C THR A 57 4.96 -8.00 0.54
N LEU A 58 6.21 -7.54 0.38
CA LEU A 58 6.96 -7.73 -0.86
C LEU A 58 7.41 -9.18 -1.06
N SER A 59 7.47 -9.99 0.00
CA SER A 59 7.73 -11.42 -0.10
C SER A 59 6.42 -12.20 -0.04
N THR A 60 6.00 -12.85 -1.13
CA THR A 60 5.34 -14.18 -1.19
C THR A 60 4.53 -14.49 -2.47
N SER A 61 4.36 -13.59 -3.46
CA SER A 61 3.35 -13.84 -4.54
C SER A 61 3.84 -13.86 -5.99
N ARG A 62 5.10 -13.55 -6.30
CA ARG A 62 5.64 -13.87 -7.62
C ARG A 62 6.22 -15.28 -7.58
N SER A 63 5.35 -16.27 -7.58
CA SER A 63 5.76 -17.54 -8.18
C SER A 63 5.82 -17.28 -9.69
N ASP A 64 7.03 -17.11 -10.22
CA ASP A 64 7.29 -17.33 -11.66
C ASP A 64 7.13 -18.82 -12.04
N SER A 65 6.55 -19.61 -11.13
CA SER A 65 6.25 -21.02 -11.30
C SER A 65 5.06 -21.16 -12.23
N LEU A 66 5.30 -21.81 -13.36
CA LEU A 66 4.25 -22.37 -14.18
C LEU A 66 3.67 -23.57 -13.43
N GLU A 67 2.35 -23.58 -13.29
CA GLU A 67 1.62 -24.77 -12.88
C GLU A 67 1.31 -25.56 -14.14
N ILE A 68 1.70 -26.83 -14.14
CA ILE A 68 1.38 -27.79 -15.20
C ILE A 68 0.18 -28.57 -14.70
N ASP A 69 -0.94 -28.49 -15.43
CA ASP A 69 -2.12 -29.30 -15.11
C ASP A 69 -1.91 -30.79 -15.47
N GLU A 70 -2.87 -31.65 -15.11
CA GLU A 70 -2.81 -33.09 -15.39
C GLU A 70 -2.77 -33.42 -16.90
N ASP A 71 -3.16 -32.46 -17.75
CA ASP A 71 -3.15 -32.55 -19.21
C ASP A 71 -1.85 -31.99 -19.83
N GLY A 72 -0.89 -31.54 -19.02
CA GLY A 72 0.39 -31.01 -19.47
C GLY A 72 0.33 -29.55 -19.97
N LYS A 73 -0.71 -28.79 -19.65
CA LYS A 73 -0.79 -27.37 -20.01
C LYS A 73 -0.14 -26.50 -18.96
N GLU A 74 0.75 -25.63 -19.42
CA GLU A 74 1.39 -24.61 -18.61
C GLU A 74 0.42 -23.43 -18.41
N SER A 75 0.20 -23.07 -17.15
CA SER A 75 -0.48 -21.84 -16.78
C SER A 75 0.36 -21.08 -15.76
N PHE A 76 0.26 -19.76 -15.75
CA PHE A 76 0.82 -19.00 -14.64
C PHE A 76 0.07 -19.38 -13.37
N ALA A 77 0.81 -19.69 -12.30
CA ALA A 77 0.23 -19.86 -10.98
C ALA A 77 -0.72 -18.70 -10.67
N ALA A 78 -1.89 -19.01 -10.10
CA ALA A 78 -2.89 -18.02 -9.78
C ALA A 78 -2.28 -16.90 -8.92
N ILE A 79 -2.56 -15.63 -9.25
CA ILE A 79 -2.11 -14.49 -8.44
C ILE A 79 -2.66 -14.68 -7.03
N ASP A 80 -1.77 -14.93 -6.07
CA ASP A 80 -2.15 -15.04 -4.67
C ASP A 80 -2.47 -13.63 -4.13
N TYR A 81 -3.70 -13.18 -4.35
CA TYR A 81 -4.20 -11.92 -3.84
C TYR A 81 -4.23 -11.88 -2.29
N ARG A 82 -4.27 -13.05 -1.63
CA ARG A 82 -4.27 -13.16 -0.16
C ARG A 82 -2.89 -12.92 0.40
N ASN A 83 -1.83 -13.36 -0.25
CA ASN A 83 -0.44 -13.14 0.20
C ASN A 83 0.31 -12.09 -0.63
N GLY A 84 -0.34 -11.53 -1.65
CA GLY A 84 0.27 -10.56 -2.55
C GLY A 84 0.64 -9.24 -1.93
N GLU A 85 1.24 -8.38 -2.74
CA GLU A 85 1.57 -7.01 -2.36
C GLU A 85 0.34 -6.26 -1.82
N LYS A 86 0.59 -5.37 -0.86
CA LYS A 86 -0.43 -4.55 -0.20
C LYS A 86 0.02 -3.11 -0.15
N MET A 87 -0.93 -2.17 -0.18
CA MET A 87 -0.59 -0.78 0.10
C MET A 87 -0.06 -0.66 1.54
N CYS A 88 1.03 0.08 1.71
CA CYS A 88 1.56 0.44 3.01
C CYS A 88 0.55 1.29 3.79
N ALA A 89 0.05 0.76 4.89
CA ALA A 89 -0.86 1.47 5.79
C ALA A 89 -0.30 2.79 6.33
N GLY A 90 1.03 2.85 6.57
CA GLY A 90 1.66 4.10 7.02
C GLY A 90 1.66 5.19 5.96
N ALA A 91 1.90 4.83 4.70
CA ALA A 91 1.80 5.75 3.58
C ALA A 91 0.34 6.17 3.33
N ALA A 92 -0.60 5.21 3.40
CA ALA A 92 -2.02 5.49 3.27
C ALA A 92 -2.52 6.45 4.35
N ALA A 93 -2.20 6.18 5.62
CA ALA A 93 -2.55 7.06 6.74
C ALA A 93 -1.91 8.45 6.62
N TYR A 94 -0.65 8.54 6.17
CA TYR A 94 -0.01 9.82 5.88
C TYR A 94 -0.79 10.61 4.81
N LEU A 95 -1.14 9.97 3.69
CA LEU A 95 -1.92 10.61 2.61
C LEU A 95 -3.31 11.05 3.08
N MET A 96 -3.96 10.27 3.96
CA MET A 96 -5.23 10.69 4.59
C MET A 96 -5.05 11.93 5.46
N LYS A 97 -4.01 11.94 6.30
CA LYS A 97 -3.70 13.04 7.22
C LYS A 97 -3.44 14.36 6.50
N VAL A 98 -2.78 14.32 5.34
CA VAL A 98 -2.55 15.51 4.49
C VAL A 98 -3.66 15.73 3.45
N ARG A 99 -4.79 15.00 3.55
CA ARG A 99 -5.98 15.11 2.70
C ARG A 99 -5.70 14.93 1.20
N ARG A 100 -4.75 14.05 0.87
CA ARG A 100 -4.31 13.73 -0.50
C ARG A 100 -4.38 12.22 -0.80
N PRO A 101 -5.52 11.53 -0.58
CA PRO A 101 -5.62 10.12 -0.91
C PRO A 101 -5.38 9.88 -2.40
N SER A 102 -4.67 8.80 -2.74
CA SER A 102 -4.45 8.39 -4.12
C SER A 102 -5.76 8.04 -4.83
N VAL A 103 -5.77 8.03 -6.16
CA VAL A 103 -6.92 7.61 -6.98
C VAL A 103 -7.43 6.24 -6.54
N GLY A 104 -6.53 5.29 -6.30
CA GLY A 104 -6.89 3.94 -5.87
C GLY A 104 -7.53 3.91 -4.47
N MET A 105 -7.04 4.71 -3.52
CA MET A 105 -7.68 4.86 -2.20
C MET A 105 -9.09 5.44 -2.34
N ARG A 106 -9.25 6.50 -3.13
CA ARG A 106 -10.56 7.15 -3.36
C ARG A 106 -11.55 6.19 -3.99
N TYR A 107 -11.10 5.40 -4.96
CA TYR A 107 -11.91 4.37 -5.61
C TYR A 107 -12.36 3.32 -4.60
N ALA A 108 -11.42 2.74 -3.82
CA ALA A 108 -11.75 1.71 -2.83
C ALA A 108 -12.71 2.19 -1.73
N MET A 109 -12.65 3.47 -1.36
CA MET A 109 -13.64 4.06 -0.44
C MET A 109 -15.00 4.23 -1.11
N HIS A 110 -15.04 4.77 -2.32
CA HIS A 110 -16.30 5.03 -3.03
C HIS A 110 -17.01 3.75 -3.48
N SER A 111 -16.26 2.69 -3.81
CA SER A 111 -16.82 1.38 -4.15
C SER A 111 -17.35 0.63 -2.92
N GLY A 112 -17.03 1.09 -1.70
CA GLY A 112 -17.35 0.39 -0.45
C GLY A 112 -16.38 -0.75 -0.11
N SER A 113 -15.29 -0.92 -0.87
CA SER A 113 -14.26 -1.93 -0.61
C SER A 113 -13.55 -1.71 0.73
N ILE A 114 -13.43 -0.45 1.15
CA ILE A 114 -13.02 -0.04 2.49
C ILE A 114 -13.90 1.10 2.99
N SER A 115 -14.00 1.27 4.30
CA SER A 115 -14.71 2.39 4.91
C SER A 115 -13.92 3.71 4.79
N PHE A 116 -14.60 4.86 4.91
CA PHE A 116 -13.92 6.17 4.88
C PHE A 116 -12.99 6.40 6.09
N ASP A 117 -13.26 5.73 7.22
CA ASP A 117 -12.47 5.81 8.45
C ASP A 117 -11.38 4.72 8.55
N HIS A 118 -11.09 4.00 7.44
CA HIS A 118 -10.25 2.80 7.44
C HIS A 118 -8.88 3.01 8.09
N TRP A 119 -8.30 4.21 7.99
CA TRP A 119 -7.00 4.58 8.54
C TRP A 119 -7.05 5.65 9.65
N SER A 120 -8.23 6.08 10.12
CA SER A 120 -8.32 7.21 11.07
C SER A 120 -7.54 6.97 12.36
N LYS A 121 -7.51 5.73 12.88
CA LYS A 121 -6.70 5.38 14.07
C LYS A 121 -5.19 5.45 13.80
N ALA A 122 -4.76 5.21 12.56
CA ALA A 122 -3.34 5.21 12.21
C ALA A 122 -2.79 6.62 11.97
N GLU A 123 -3.63 7.61 11.66
CA GLU A 123 -3.23 9.01 11.44
C GLU A 123 -2.45 9.61 12.62
N GLU A 124 -2.82 9.22 13.85
CA GLU A 124 -2.13 9.66 15.08
C GLU A 124 -0.72 9.06 15.20
N SER A 125 -0.52 7.85 14.66
CA SER A 125 0.73 7.07 14.77
C SER A 125 1.74 7.34 13.64
N VAL A 126 1.34 8.11 12.62
CA VAL A 126 2.22 8.45 11.49
C VAL A 126 2.76 9.86 11.60
N ILE A 127 3.90 10.08 10.94
CA ILE A 127 4.56 11.39 10.85
C ILE A 127 3.58 12.49 10.43
N ASP A 128 3.88 13.72 10.83
CA ASP A 128 3.13 14.89 10.41
C ASP A 128 3.56 15.30 8.99
N GLN A 129 2.88 16.27 8.38
CA GLN A 129 3.22 16.77 7.05
C GLN A 129 4.69 17.23 7.04
N LEU A 130 5.42 16.85 5.98
CA LEU A 130 6.79 17.30 5.78
C LEU A 130 6.74 18.59 4.96
N ASP A 131 7.42 19.61 5.43
CA ASP A 131 7.66 20.83 4.66
C ASP A 131 8.76 20.52 3.64
N LEU A 132 8.34 20.08 2.45
CA LEU A 132 9.23 19.91 1.31
C LEU A 132 9.56 21.30 0.79
N ASN A 133 10.70 21.87 1.18
CA ASN A 133 11.20 23.12 0.61
C ASN A 133 11.40 22.94 -0.91
N THR A 134 10.43 23.38 -1.70
CA THR A 134 10.57 23.55 -3.14
C THR A 134 11.36 24.82 -3.37
N ASN A 135 12.67 24.68 -3.58
CA ASN A 135 13.42 25.75 -4.25
C ASN A 135 12.96 25.73 -5.72
N ASP A 136 12.02 26.62 -6.05
CA ASP A 136 11.62 26.94 -7.42
C ASP A 136 12.77 27.57 -8.22
#